data_AF-A0A8T5R0G8-F1
#
_entry.id   AF-A0A8T5R0G8-F1
#
_cell.length_a   1.000
_cell.length_b   1.000
_cell.length_c   1.000
_cell.angle_alpha   90.00
_cell.angle_beta   90.00
_cell.angle_gamma   90.00
#
_symmetry.space_group_name_H-M   'P 1'
#
loop_
_entity.id
_entity.type
_entity.pdbx_description
1 polymer ?
#
loop_
_entity_poly.entity_id
_entity_poly.type
_entity_poly.pdbx_seq_one_letter_code
_entity_poly.pdbx_strand_id
1 'polypeptide(L)'
;MRKLTLYVLFILLLTTIVSASSIDVNVKPVKDAISANEEAVFKLELTNNAMNDEFKIYYNGIEWYMAPINVEVKNYETKTVTVKVKPLYVNLGQYAVPIKIKSKLSGDITDLDLIINVKDESNNVYLPTIAVKIDYPETVIPDQTFDVKLNLINKNPLDLKDMKVLVESEFFSQENIISLSPTTAGNISEKEIFNQFTIPATTPPQKFNVFFTIYVNGTEVYKNSKTSTILEYLPKFKVTDSVENSLFKTKTIFNALNPGNIRGTETHKVQISLLRQLFTTQVPEASLLKEDGKRYLLWEISLEPGEETEYIIVTNFRPFLLLLLIITLIVVFYFILRNPLVIKKTAKVIQYEEGGISMLKVMIIIKNISEKKINKLSIKDSVPHLAEYVREDHLGSLAPAKIIRNDKKGTSLVWELEEFDGFEERIISYKMKTHLKVLGGISLNSVTGRFKTSNGKNRETKSAPLRLVFSKNQQ
;
A
#
# COMPACT_ATOMS: atom_id res chain seq x y z
N MET A 1 3.33 -58.97 -52.53
CA MET A 1 4.53 -58.17 -52.16
C MET A 1 5.66 -58.23 -53.20
N ARG A 2 5.98 -59.38 -53.82
CA ARG A 2 7.06 -59.51 -54.84
C ARG A 2 6.96 -58.61 -56.08
N LYS A 3 5.75 -58.24 -56.53
CA LYS A 3 5.56 -57.33 -57.68
C LYS A 3 5.76 -55.85 -57.32
N LEU A 4 5.49 -55.46 -56.08
CA LEU A 4 5.65 -54.07 -55.62
C LEU A 4 7.13 -53.69 -55.47
N THR A 5 7.96 -54.62 -54.98
CA THR A 5 9.42 -54.47 -54.92
C THR A 5 10.06 -54.29 -56.30
N LEU A 6 9.50 -54.90 -57.35
CA LEU A 6 10.02 -54.76 -58.71
C LEU A 6 9.73 -53.37 -59.31
N TYR A 7 8.54 -52.81 -59.04
CA TYR A 7 8.17 -51.46 -59.47
C TYR A 7 8.94 -50.37 -58.71
N VAL A 8 9.21 -50.57 -57.41
CA VAL A 8 10.04 -49.64 -56.64
C VAL A 8 11.49 -49.65 -57.13
N LEU A 9 12.05 -50.81 -57.48
CA LEU A 9 13.39 -50.90 -58.05
C LEU A 9 13.48 -50.26 -59.44
N PHE A 10 12.42 -50.39 -60.25
CA PHE A 10 12.34 -49.77 -61.57
C PHE A 10 12.19 -48.24 -61.50
N ILE A 11 11.42 -47.73 -60.52
CA ILE A 11 11.30 -46.29 -60.24
C ILE A 11 12.62 -45.73 -59.68
N LEU A 12 13.34 -46.49 -58.84
CA LEU A 12 14.65 -46.07 -58.32
C LEU A 12 15.69 -45.95 -59.46
N LEU A 13 15.67 -46.88 -60.43
CA LEU A 13 16.55 -46.80 -61.61
C LEU A 13 16.24 -45.61 -62.52
N LEU A 14 14.96 -45.24 -62.66
CA LEU A 14 14.53 -44.09 -63.48
C LEU A 14 14.90 -42.72 -62.87
N THR A 15 15.27 -42.66 -61.58
CA THR A 15 15.66 -41.40 -60.92
C THR A 15 17.15 -41.05 -61.01
N THR A 16 17.95 -41.83 -61.75
CA THR A 16 19.38 -41.56 -61.95
C THR A 16 19.71 -40.83 -63.26
N ILE A 17 18.83 -39.92 -63.70
CA ILE A 17 19.20 -38.93 -64.71
C ILE A 17 20.09 -37.89 -64.01
N VAL A 18 21.35 -38.27 -63.76
CA VAL A 18 22.39 -37.33 -63.38
C VAL A 18 22.55 -36.41 -64.58
N SER A 19 22.12 -35.15 -64.43
CA SER A 19 22.44 -34.10 -65.40
C SER A 19 23.94 -33.92 -65.36
N ALA A 20 24.65 -34.59 -66.27
CA ALA A 20 26.07 -34.41 -66.43
C ALA A 20 26.29 -32.99 -66.96
N SER A 21 26.94 -32.14 -66.15
CA SER A 21 27.38 -30.81 -66.61
C SER A 21 28.27 -30.98 -67.83
N SER A 22 28.01 -30.20 -68.88
CA SER A 22 28.78 -30.22 -70.13
C SER A 22 30.25 -29.82 -69.93
N ILE A 23 30.54 -29.09 -68.84
CA ILE A 23 31.88 -28.69 -68.44
C ILE A 23 32.06 -28.85 -66.91
N ASP A 24 33.24 -29.33 -66.50
CA ASP A 24 33.70 -29.30 -65.12
C ASP A 24 34.84 -28.28 -64.99
N VAL A 25 34.79 -27.47 -63.93
CA VAL A 25 35.68 -26.30 -63.74
C VAL A 25 36.26 -26.33 -62.34
N ASN A 26 37.58 -26.51 -62.27
CA ASN A 26 38.33 -26.43 -61.02
C ASN A 26 39.14 -25.13 -60.94
N VAL A 27 39.04 -24.41 -59.82
CA VAL A 27 39.68 -23.10 -59.63
C VAL A 27 40.85 -23.25 -58.66
N LYS A 28 42.04 -22.84 -59.12
CA LYS A 28 43.23 -22.75 -58.27
C LYS A 28 43.68 -21.30 -58.17
N PRO A 29 43.60 -20.65 -56.99
CA PRO A 29 44.12 -19.30 -56.82
C PRO A 29 45.64 -19.30 -56.96
N VAL A 30 46.18 -18.36 -57.75
CA VAL A 30 47.62 -18.08 -57.83
C VAL A 30 47.97 -16.82 -57.02
N LYS A 31 47.12 -15.80 -57.12
CA LYS A 31 47.18 -14.57 -56.31
C LYS A 31 45.74 -14.07 -56.11
N ASP A 32 45.16 -14.34 -54.95
CA ASP A 32 43.77 -14.00 -54.58
C ASP A 32 43.68 -12.82 -53.60
N ALA A 33 44.79 -12.42 -52.97
CA ALA A 33 44.91 -11.19 -52.19
C ALA A 33 45.69 -10.12 -52.96
N ILE A 34 45.06 -8.96 -53.16
CA ILE A 34 45.57 -7.88 -54.00
C ILE A 34 45.32 -6.50 -53.38
N SER A 35 46.10 -5.52 -53.78
CA SER A 35 45.76 -4.11 -53.55
C SER A 35 44.87 -3.55 -54.66
N ALA A 36 44.26 -2.37 -54.43
CA ALA A 36 43.34 -1.73 -55.38
C ALA A 36 43.94 -1.47 -56.79
N ASN A 37 45.27 -1.50 -56.93
CA ASN A 37 45.97 -1.31 -58.20
C ASN A 37 46.52 -2.61 -58.82
N GLU A 38 46.41 -3.74 -58.13
CA GLU A 38 46.96 -5.03 -58.56
C GLU A 38 45.90 -5.92 -59.23
N GLU A 39 46.36 -6.96 -59.93
CA GLU A 39 45.48 -7.96 -60.57
C GLU A 39 45.49 -9.27 -59.77
N ALA A 40 44.30 -9.82 -59.53
CA ALA A 40 44.15 -11.16 -58.99
C ALA A 40 44.32 -12.17 -60.11
N VAL A 41 44.99 -13.29 -59.84
CA VAL A 41 45.36 -14.30 -60.83
C VAL A 41 44.84 -15.67 -60.39
N PHE A 42 44.07 -16.31 -61.27
CA PHE A 42 43.51 -17.64 -61.07
C PHE A 42 43.87 -18.55 -62.22
N LYS A 43 44.11 -19.83 -61.93
CA LYS A 43 44.18 -20.90 -62.93
C LYS A 43 42.88 -21.68 -62.91
N LEU A 44 42.19 -21.67 -64.03
CA LEU A 44 40.98 -22.46 -64.26
C LEU A 44 41.36 -23.72 -65.02
N GLU A 45 41.07 -24.88 -64.46
CA GLU A 45 41.19 -26.17 -65.13
C GLU A 45 39.80 -26.54 -65.68
N LEU A 46 39.64 -26.45 -67.00
CA LEU A 46 38.40 -26.68 -67.72
C LEU A 46 38.43 -28.07 -68.34
N THR A 47 37.54 -28.96 -67.90
CA THR A 47 37.40 -30.31 -68.47
C THR A 47 36.09 -30.38 -69.25
N ASN A 48 36.19 -30.58 -70.56
CA ASN A 48 35.02 -30.71 -71.43
C ASN A 48 34.54 -32.17 -71.44
N ASN A 49 33.35 -32.44 -70.91
CA ASN A 49 32.77 -33.79 -70.87
C ASN A 49 31.85 -34.09 -72.06
N ALA A 50 31.77 -33.16 -73.03
CA ALA A 50 30.91 -33.22 -74.21
C ALA A 50 31.73 -33.17 -75.51
N MET A 51 31.06 -32.94 -76.65
CA MET A 51 31.75 -32.78 -77.95
C MET A 51 32.70 -31.58 -77.95
N ASN A 52 33.64 -31.53 -78.91
CA ASN A 52 34.57 -30.41 -79.06
C ASN A 52 33.82 -29.07 -79.07
N ASP A 53 34.25 -28.14 -78.23
CA ASP A 53 33.56 -26.87 -78.03
C ASP A 53 34.55 -25.73 -77.75
N GLU A 54 34.09 -24.50 -77.98
CA GLU A 54 34.78 -23.27 -77.64
C GLU A 54 34.04 -22.59 -76.48
N PHE A 55 34.73 -22.39 -75.35
CA PHE A 55 34.17 -21.75 -74.18
C PHE A 55 34.61 -20.29 -74.10
N LYS A 56 33.64 -19.39 -73.90
CA LYS A 56 33.88 -17.97 -73.65
C LYS A 56 33.77 -17.69 -72.16
N ILE A 57 34.86 -17.24 -71.55
CA ILE A 57 34.96 -16.85 -70.14
C ILE A 57 34.90 -15.33 -70.06
N TYR A 58 33.96 -14.77 -69.31
CA TYR A 58 33.76 -13.33 -69.22
C TYR A 58 33.09 -12.89 -67.92
N TYR A 59 33.18 -11.60 -67.64
CA TYR A 59 32.52 -10.94 -66.52
C TYR A 59 31.63 -9.82 -67.07
N ASN A 60 30.42 -9.65 -66.50
CA ASN A 60 29.43 -8.69 -66.98
C ASN A 60 29.21 -7.48 -66.03
N GLY A 61 29.85 -7.45 -64.87
CA GLY A 61 29.70 -6.34 -63.92
C GLY A 61 30.60 -5.15 -64.25
N ILE A 62 30.48 -4.10 -63.43
CA ILE A 62 31.21 -2.82 -63.59
C ILE A 62 32.28 -2.61 -62.52
N GLU A 63 32.23 -3.41 -61.46
CA GLU A 63 33.08 -3.30 -60.28
C GLU A 63 34.48 -3.86 -60.52
N TRP A 64 34.59 -4.80 -61.46
CA TRP A 64 35.81 -5.51 -61.83
C TRP A 64 36.05 -5.47 -63.33
N TYR A 65 37.32 -5.40 -63.72
CA TYR A 65 37.75 -5.58 -65.08
C TYR A 65 38.32 -6.99 -65.26
N MET A 66 37.81 -7.71 -66.26
CA MET A 66 38.34 -8.98 -66.72
C MET A 66 38.24 -9.01 -68.25
N ALA A 67 39.37 -9.27 -68.92
CA ALA A 67 39.36 -9.46 -70.35
C ALA A 67 38.65 -10.78 -70.71
N PRO A 68 37.74 -10.80 -71.71
CA PRO A 68 37.09 -12.04 -72.13
C PRO A 68 38.11 -12.98 -72.78
N ILE A 69 38.02 -14.27 -72.45
CA ILE A 69 38.94 -15.30 -72.95
C ILE A 69 38.11 -16.35 -73.70
N ASN A 70 38.53 -16.69 -74.92
CA ASN A 70 37.98 -17.84 -75.64
C ASN A 70 38.99 -18.99 -75.58
N VAL A 71 38.50 -20.19 -75.30
CA VAL A 71 39.32 -21.40 -75.23
C VAL A 71 38.61 -22.56 -75.92
N GLU A 72 39.26 -23.14 -76.92
CA GLU A 72 38.80 -24.37 -77.55
C GLU A 72 39.24 -25.57 -76.71
N VAL A 73 38.32 -26.41 -76.26
CA VAL A 73 38.61 -27.60 -75.43
C VAL A 73 38.02 -28.82 -76.13
N LYS A 74 38.87 -29.78 -76.52
CA LYS A 74 38.41 -31.01 -77.18
C LYS A 74 37.65 -31.90 -76.21
N ASN A 75 36.91 -32.84 -76.77
CA ASN A 75 36.17 -33.85 -76.01
C ASN A 75 37.10 -34.60 -75.03
N TYR A 76 36.73 -34.62 -73.75
CA TYR A 76 37.49 -35.17 -72.62
C TYR A 76 38.89 -34.58 -72.41
N GLU A 77 39.19 -33.42 -73.00
CA GLU A 77 40.43 -32.70 -72.76
C GLU A 77 40.26 -31.77 -71.55
N THR A 78 41.30 -31.69 -70.71
CA THR A 78 41.42 -30.65 -69.67
C THR A 78 42.40 -29.58 -70.13
N LYS A 79 41.96 -28.32 -70.17
CA LYS A 79 42.84 -27.17 -70.45
C LYS A 79 42.91 -26.23 -69.27
N THR A 80 44.13 -25.77 -68.98
CA THR A 80 44.36 -24.74 -67.98
C THR A 80 44.37 -23.36 -68.63
N VAL A 81 43.51 -22.46 -68.15
CA VAL A 81 43.43 -21.06 -68.58
C VAL A 81 43.76 -20.16 -67.40
N THR A 82 44.54 -19.10 -67.64
CA THR A 82 44.83 -18.10 -66.62
C THR A 82 43.87 -16.94 -66.74
N VAL A 83 43.10 -16.69 -65.69
CA VAL A 83 42.17 -15.56 -65.58
C VAL A 83 42.80 -14.49 -64.70
N LYS A 84 42.74 -13.25 -65.18
CA LYS A 84 43.19 -12.05 -64.46
C LYS A 84 42.02 -11.12 -64.23
N VAL A 85 41.85 -10.70 -62.99
CA VAL A 85 40.74 -9.83 -62.58
C VAL A 85 41.30 -8.63 -61.84
N LYS A 86 40.91 -7.42 -62.25
CA LYS A 86 41.38 -6.17 -61.66
C LYS A 86 40.22 -5.38 -61.04
N PRO A 87 40.33 -4.87 -59.81
CA PRO A 87 39.32 -4.00 -59.23
C PRO A 87 39.25 -2.65 -59.95
N LEU A 88 38.04 -2.12 -60.17
CA LEU A 88 37.80 -0.77 -60.71
C LEU A 88 37.23 0.18 -59.66
N TYR A 89 36.14 -0.22 -59.00
CA TYR A 89 35.40 0.63 -58.04
C TYR A 89 34.94 -0.17 -56.81
N VAL A 90 35.85 -0.92 -56.20
CA VAL A 90 35.56 -1.71 -54.99
C VAL A 90 36.28 -1.14 -53.78
N ASN A 91 35.61 -1.20 -52.63
CA ASN A 91 36.20 -0.87 -51.35
C ASN A 91 37.15 -1.99 -50.89
N LEU A 92 37.81 -1.78 -49.76
CA LEU A 92 38.58 -2.84 -49.10
C LEU A 92 37.65 -3.95 -48.60
N GLY A 93 38.08 -5.20 -48.70
CA GLY A 93 37.30 -6.36 -48.24
C GLY A 93 37.39 -7.59 -49.14
N GLN A 94 36.64 -8.62 -48.77
CA GLN A 94 36.54 -9.86 -49.54
C GLN A 94 35.32 -9.81 -50.48
N TYR A 95 35.55 -10.19 -51.74
CA TYR A 95 34.55 -10.18 -52.80
C TYR A 95 34.48 -11.55 -53.47
N ALA A 96 33.26 -11.97 -53.81
CA ALA A 96 33.01 -13.08 -54.74
C ALA A 96 32.71 -12.47 -56.11
N VAL A 97 33.60 -12.68 -57.08
CA VAL A 97 33.46 -12.13 -58.44
C VAL A 97 32.87 -13.21 -59.35
N PRO A 98 31.58 -13.11 -59.74
CA PRO A 98 30.92 -14.13 -60.54
C PRO A 98 31.35 -14.03 -62.01
N ILE A 99 32.24 -14.93 -62.43
CA ILE A 99 32.62 -15.08 -63.83
C ILE A 99 31.69 -16.10 -64.51
N LYS A 100 31.44 -15.88 -65.80
CA LYS A 100 30.56 -16.71 -66.62
C LYS A 100 31.38 -17.48 -67.65
N ILE A 101 31.16 -18.78 -67.74
CA ILE A 101 31.74 -19.65 -68.75
C ILE A 101 30.62 -20.11 -69.66
N LYS A 102 30.60 -19.61 -70.89
CA LYS A 102 29.56 -19.90 -71.88
C LYS A 102 30.07 -20.84 -72.96
N SER A 103 29.39 -21.97 -73.15
CA SER A 103 29.57 -22.84 -74.31
C SER A 103 29.12 -22.12 -75.59
N LYS A 104 29.93 -22.18 -76.65
CA LYS A 104 29.54 -21.64 -77.96
C LYS A 104 28.66 -22.62 -78.73
N LEU A 105 28.83 -23.93 -78.52
CA LEU A 105 28.06 -24.97 -79.16
C LEU A 105 26.64 -25.13 -78.57
N SER A 106 26.51 -25.32 -77.25
CA SER A 106 25.21 -25.54 -76.58
C SER A 106 24.56 -24.24 -76.11
N GLY A 107 25.35 -23.19 -75.88
CA GLY A 107 24.87 -21.94 -75.30
C GLY A 107 24.74 -21.94 -73.78
N ASP A 108 25.03 -23.07 -73.12
CA ASP A 108 24.97 -23.23 -71.66
C ASP A 108 25.93 -22.26 -70.97
N ILE A 109 25.52 -21.76 -69.80
CA ILE A 109 26.31 -20.84 -68.98
C ILE A 109 26.55 -21.49 -67.62
N THR A 110 27.82 -21.62 -67.25
CA THR A 110 28.24 -21.99 -65.89
C THR A 110 28.75 -20.73 -65.19
N ASP A 111 28.11 -20.40 -64.06
CA ASP A 111 28.56 -19.31 -63.19
C ASP A 111 29.56 -19.85 -62.16
N LEU A 112 30.63 -19.09 -61.93
CA LEU A 112 31.71 -19.46 -61.01
C LEU A 112 32.18 -18.21 -60.25
N ASP A 113 32.27 -18.32 -58.93
CA ASP A 113 32.73 -17.21 -58.10
C ASP A 113 34.24 -17.28 -57.84
N LEU A 114 34.96 -16.22 -58.22
CA LEU A 114 36.35 -16.02 -57.83
C LEU A 114 36.41 -15.22 -56.53
N ILE A 115 36.93 -15.81 -55.47
CA ILE A 115 37.08 -15.15 -54.17
C ILE A 115 38.34 -14.28 -54.19
N ILE A 116 38.19 -12.96 -54.09
CA ILE A 116 39.29 -11.99 -54.14
C ILE A 116 39.27 -11.14 -52.86
N ASN A 117 40.44 -10.91 -52.26
CA ASN A 117 40.60 -10.07 -51.06
C ASN A 117 41.36 -8.78 -51.41
N VAL A 118 40.68 -7.64 -51.36
CA VAL A 118 41.23 -6.30 -51.65
C VAL A 118 41.73 -5.65 -50.36
N LYS A 119 43.03 -5.35 -50.30
CA LYS A 119 43.72 -4.81 -49.12
C LYS A 119 44.33 -3.45 -49.41
N ASP A 120 44.49 -2.64 -48.37
CA ASP A 120 45.22 -1.37 -48.44
C ASP A 120 46.74 -1.65 -48.50
N GLU A 121 47.47 -0.93 -49.35
CA GLU A 121 48.95 -1.00 -49.39
C GLU A 121 49.58 -0.44 -48.11
N SER A 122 48.85 0.41 -47.36
CA SER A 122 49.42 1.24 -46.31
C SER A 122 49.10 0.82 -44.88
N ASN A 123 48.18 -0.12 -44.63
CA ASN A 123 47.88 -0.60 -43.28
C ASN A 123 47.31 -2.02 -43.27
N ASN A 124 48.06 -2.96 -42.70
CA ASN A 124 47.61 -4.31 -42.30
C ASN A 124 46.58 -4.27 -41.14
N VAL A 125 45.73 -3.25 -41.06
CA VAL A 125 44.70 -3.16 -40.02
C VAL A 125 43.44 -3.83 -40.54
N TYR A 126 43.37 -5.13 -40.31
CA TYR A 126 42.16 -5.91 -40.53
C TYR A 126 41.07 -5.37 -39.59
N LEU A 127 40.06 -4.67 -40.10
CA LEU A 127 38.90 -4.27 -39.29
C LEU A 127 38.16 -5.56 -38.90
N PRO A 128 38.04 -5.87 -37.60
CA PRO A 128 37.48 -7.13 -37.18
C PRO A 128 35.97 -7.16 -37.37
N THR A 129 35.47 -8.14 -38.11
CA THR A 129 34.05 -8.39 -38.26
C THR A 129 33.57 -9.31 -37.15
N ILE A 130 32.62 -8.85 -36.35
CA ILE A 130 32.02 -9.60 -35.25
C ILE A 130 30.51 -9.69 -35.52
N ALA A 131 29.97 -10.91 -35.50
CA ALA A 131 28.53 -11.09 -35.52
C ALA A 131 27.99 -11.11 -34.09
N VAL A 132 26.95 -10.32 -33.84
CA VAL A 132 26.36 -10.15 -32.52
C VAL A 132 24.88 -10.51 -32.61
N LYS A 133 24.46 -11.50 -31.81
CA LYS A 133 23.04 -11.79 -31.58
C LYS A 133 22.67 -11.27 -30.20
N ILE A 134 21.71 -10.36 -30.17
CA ILE A 134 21.22 -9.71 -28.95
C ILE A 134 19.88 -10.34 -28.60
N ASP A 135 19.79 -10.93 -27.42
CA ASP A 135 18.54 -11.35 -26.80
C ASP A 135 18.27 -10.42 -25.60
N TYR A 136 17.16 -9.69 -25.70
CA TYR A 136 16.86 -8.53 -24.88
C TYR A 136 15.35 -8.34 -24.79
N PRO A 137 14.77 -8.09 -23.59
CA PRO A 137 13.33 -7.97 -23.42
C PRO A 137 12.79 -6.64 -23.95
N GLU A 138 11.73 -6.69 -24.75
CA GLU A 138 11.05 -5.49 -25.29
C GLU A 138 10.34 -4.67 -24.21
N THR A 139 10.03 -5.29 -23.07
CA THR A 139 9.36 -4.66 -21.94
C THR A 139 10.02 -5.08 -20.63
N VAL A 140 10.07 -4.16 -19.68
CA VAL A 140 10.69 -4.37 -18.36
C VAL A 140 9.76 -3.84 -17.27
N ILE A 141 9.74 -4.52 -16.13
CA ILE A 141 9.02 -4.09 -14.94
C ILE A 141 10.06 -3.47 -13.99
N PRO A 142 9.84 -2.25 -13.47
CA PRO A 142 10.76 -1.65 -12.51
C PRO A 142 10.85 -2.49 -11.23
N ASP A 143 11.98 -2.40 -10.53
CA ASP A 143 12.32 -3.23 -9.35
C ASP A 143 12.40 -4.75 -9.61
N GLN A 144 12.31 -5.19 -10.87
CA GLN A 144 12.57 -6.57 -11.26
C GLN A 144 13.86 -6.66 -12.06
N THR A 145 14.64 -7.70 -11.77
CA THR A 145 15.84 -8.02 -12.54
C THR A 145 15.42 -8.55 -13.92
N PHE A 146 16.05 -8.06 -14.98
CA PHE A 146 15.91 -8.61 -16.31
C PHE A 146 17.27 -8.92 -16.92
N ASP A 147 17.27 -9.91 -17.81
CA ASP A 147 18.49 -10.47 -18.40
C ASP A 147 18.75 -9.88 -19.78
N VAL A 148 20.02 -9.63 -20.06
CA VAL A 148 20.50 -9.20 -21.38
C VAL A 148 21.60 -10.16 -21.82
N LYS A 149 21.33 -10.85 -22.92
CA LYS A 149 22.19 -11.90 -23.47
C LYS A 149 22.80 -11.44 -24.79
N LEU A 150 24.13 -11.55 -24.88
CA LEU A 150 24.89 -11.27 -26.08
C LEU A 150 25.63 -12.54 -26.49
N ASN A 151 25.33 -13.07 -27.68
CA ASN A 151 26.15 -14.10 -28.31
C ASN A 151 27.02 -13.43 -29.37
N LEU A 152 28.33 -13.51 -29.15
CA LEU A 152 29.36 -12.87 -29.96
C LEU A 152 30.12 -13.94 -30.72
N ILE A 153 30.16 -13.81 -32.05
CA ILE A 153 30.86 -14.74 -32.94
C ILE A 153 31.94 -13.95 -33.68
N ASN A 154 33.21 -14.35 -33.48
CA ASN A 154 34.31 -13.78 -34.23
C ASN A 154 34.22 -14.28 -35.68
N LYS A 155 34.16 -13.37 -36.67
CA LYS A 155 34.25 -13.75 -38.10
C LYS A 155 35.63 -13.45 -38.69
N ASN A 156 36.58 -13.01 -37.86
CA ASN A 156 37.94 -12.70 -38.25
C ASN A 156 38.85 -13.96 -38.11
N PRO A 157 39.77 -14.20 -39.06
CA PRO A 157 40.83 -15.21 -38.90
C PRO A 157 41.88 -14.83 -37.84
N LEU A 158 41.83 -13.64 -37.26
CA LEU A 158 42.72 -13.18 -36.19
C LEU A 158 42.07 -13.31 -34.81
N ASP A 159 42.93 -13.46 -33.81
CA ASP A 159 42.57 -13.48 -32.40
C ASP A 159 42.20 -12.06 -31.94
N LEU A 160 41.04 -11.92 -31.29
CA LEU A 160 40.55 -10.66 -30.77
C LEU A 160 40.71 -10.67 -29.26
N LYS A 161 41.82 -10.11 -28.78
CA LYS A 161 42.13 -10.00 -27.35
C LYS A 161 41.56 -8.72 -26.77
N ASP A 162 41.26 -8.77 -25.46
CA ASP A 162 40.85 -7.62 -24.64
C ASP A 162 39.75 -6.75 -25.27
N MET A 163 38.78 -7.40 -25.92
CA MET A 163 37.62 -6.71 -26.47
C MET A 163 36.76 -6.17 -25.34
N LYS A 164 36.40 -4.90 -25.43
CA LYS A 164 35.52 -4.22 -24.48
C LYS A 164 34.10 -4.21 -25.02
N VAL A 165 33.19 -4.88 -24.32
CA VAL A 165 31.76 -4.92 -24.62
C VAL A 165 31.04 -4.05 -23.60
N LEU A 166 30.47 -2.95 -24.06
CA LEU A 166 29.73 -1.99 -23.26
C LEU A 166 28.22 -2.12 -23.53
N VAL A 167 27.47 -2.36 -22.47
CA VAL A 167 26.00 -2.35 -22.47
C VAL A 167 25.55 -1.20 -21.58
N GLU A 168 24.94 -0.19 -22.16
CA GLU A 168 24.58 1.05 -21.45
C GLU A 168 23.18 1.55 -21.78
N SER A 169 22.56 2.21 -20.82
CA SER A 169 21.30 2.94 -20.94
C SER A 169 21.32 4.16 -20.01
N GLU A 170 20.24 4.92 -19.97
CA GLU A 170 20.08 6.00 -18.99
C GLU A 170 20.02 5.51 -17.52
N PHE A 171 19.72 4.23 -17.29
CA PHE A 171 19.53 3.65 -15.95
C PHE A 171 20.68 2.76 -15.46
N PHE A 172 21.52 2.27 -16.37
CA PHE A 172 22.58 1.31 -16.04
C PHE A 172 23.71 1.35 -17.08
N SER A 173 24.91 0.93 -16.67
CA SER A 173 26.06 0.76 -17.55
C SER A 173 26.93 -0.39 -17.05
N GLN A 174 27.22 -1.35 -17.92
CA GLN A 174 28.06 -2.50 -17.62
C GLN A 174 29.09 -2.72 -18.71
N GLU A 175 30.33 -2.93 -18.28
CA GLU A 175 31.45 -3.21 -19.14
C GLU A 175 31.96 -4.64 -18.90
N ASN A 176 32.18 -5.37 -19.99
CA ASN A 176 32.77 -6.71 -19.97
C ASN A 176 34.01 -6.73 -20.87
N ILE A 177 35.12 -7.24 -20.34
CA ILE A 177 36.34 -7.48 -21.13
C ILE A 177 36.40 -8.96 -21.47
N ILE A 178 36.43 -9.27 -22.76
CA ILE A 178 36.46 -10.65 -23.26
C ILE A 178 37.50 -10.83 -24.37
N SER A 179 37.78 -12.08 -24.73
CA SER A 179 38.59 -12.40 -25.90
C SER A 179 37.91 -13.47 -26.72
N LEU A 180 38.05 -13.40 -28.03
CA LEU A 180 37.52 -14.35 -28.99
C LEU A 180 38.64 -14.86 -29.89
N SER A 181 38.82 -16.18 -29.89
CA SER A 181 39.77 -16.87 -30.75
C SER A 181 39.44 -16.69 -32.24
N PRO A 182 40.37 -16.97 -33.15
CA PRO A 182 40.10 -17.01 -34.59
C PRO A 182 38.97 -17.97 -34.98
N THR A 183 38.19 -17.60 -35.99
CA THR A 183 37.28 -18.56 -36.66
C THR A 183 37.98 -19.18 -37.87
N THR A 184 37.96 -20.51 -37.94
CA THR A 184 38.58 -21.34 -38.99
C THR A 184 37.55 -22.30 -39.58
N ALA A 185 37.87 -22.95 -40.72
CA ALA A 185 36.93 -23.86 -41.41
C ALA A 185 36.38 -25.02 -40.56
N GLY A 186 37.01 -25.34 -39.42
CA GLY A 186 36.57 -26.38 -38.49
C GLY A 186 36.22 -25.89 -37.07
N ASN A 187 36.32 -24.59 -36.77
CA ASN A 187 36.06 -24.07 -35.43
C ASN A 187 35.49 -22.64 -35.48
N ILE A 188 34.33 -22.44 -34.87
CA ILE A 188 33.65 -21.15 -34.73
C ILE A 188 33.95 -20.64 -33.31
N SER A 189 34.60 -19.48 -33.19
CA SER A 189 34.78 -18.86 -31.88
C SER A 189 33.54 -18.06 -31.51
N GLU A 190 32.79 -18.58 -30.55
CA GLU A 190 31.64 -17.93 -29.95
C GLU A 190 31.83 -17.71 -28.44
N LYS A 191 31.23 -16.64 -27.91
CA LYS A 191 31.15 -16.40 -26.48
C LYS A 191 29.82 -15.76 -26.12
N GLU A 192 29.22 -16.27 -25.06
CA GLU A 192 28.00 -15.72 -24.47
C GLU A 192 28.36 -14.80 -23.30
N ILE A 193 27.74 -13.62 -23.27
CA ILE A 193 27.76 -12.69 -22.15
C ILE A 193 26.34 -12.59 -21.60
N PHE A 194 26.22 -12.74 -20.29
CA PHE A 194 24.97 -12.63 -19.55
C PHE A 194 25.10 -11.53 -18.51
N ASN A 195 24.30 -10.47 -18.66
CA ASN A 195 24.23 -9.37 -17.70
C ASN A 195 22.81 -9.26 -17.14
N GLN A 196 22.71 -8.99 -15.84
CA GLN A 196 21.43 -8.72 -15.17
C GLN A 196 21.36 -7.26 -14.76
N PHE A 197 20.22 -6.64 -14.99
CA PHE A 197 19.97 -5.24 -14.66
C PHE A 197 18.67 -5.07 -13.90
N THR A 198 18.60 -4.03 -13.08
CA THR A 198 17.39 -3.62 -12.36
C THR A 198 17.18 -2.12 -12.58
N ILE A 199 15.94 -1.72 -12.82
CA ILE A 199 15.53 -0.32 -12.93
C ILE A 199 14.91 0.13 -11.60
N PRO A 200 15.16 1.36 -11.11
CA PRO A 200 14.57 1.84 -9.87
C PRO A 200 13.03 1.75 -9.88
N ALA A 201 12.44 1.33 -8.76
CA ALA A 201 11.00 1.06 -8.61
C ALA A 201 10.09 2.23 -9.01
N THR A 202 10.54 3.48 -8.79
CA THR A 202 9.76 4.70 -9.01
C THR A 202 9.95 5.29 -10.42
N THR A 203 10.66 4.61 -11.31
CA THR A 203 10.95 5.11 -12.66
C THR A 203 9.69 5.11 -13.51
N PRO A 204 9.22 6.28 -14.01
CA PRO A 204 7.94 6.38 -14.70
C PRO A 204 7.91 5.51 -15.96
N PRO A 205 6.72 5.06 -16.40
CA PRO A 205 6.57 4.30 -17.64
C PRO A 205 7.06 5.13 -18.83
N GLN A 206 8.16 4.70 -19.45
CA GLN A 206 8.74 5.36 -20.60
C GLN A 206 9.47 4.38 -21.50
N LYS A 207 9.71 4.80 -22.75
CA LYS A 207 10.60 4.09 -23.66
C LYS A 207 12.03 4.56 -23.44
N PHE A 208 12.96 3.62 -23.38
CA PHE A 208 14.38 3.91 -23.26
C PHE A 208 15.19 3.08 -24.25
N ASN A 209 16.39 3.56 -24.59
CA ASN A 209 17.30 2.86 -25.48
C ASN A 209 18.43 2.21 -24.69
N VAL A 210 18.77 0.99 -25.09
CA VAL A 210 19.95 0.26 -24.63
C VAL A 210 20.93 0.19 -25.79
N PHE A 211 22.13 0.70 -25.55
CA PHE A 211 23.22 0.71 -26.52
C PHE A 211 24.15 -0.46 -26.25
N PHE A 212 24.54 -1.13 -27.33
CA PHE A 212 25.45 -2.26 -27.35
C PHE A 212 26.65 -1.88 -28.21
N THR A 213 27.77 -1.58 -27.57
CA THR A 213 28.97 -1.07 -28.24
C THR A 213 30.14 -2.01 -27.97
N ILE A 214 30.88 -2.38 -29.01
CA ILE A 214 32.06 -3.24 -28.89
C ILE A 214 33.27 -2.46 -29.39
N TYR A 215 34.31 -2.41 -28.56
CA TYR A 215 35.60 -1.83 -28.89
C TYR A 215 36.67 -2.92 -28.99
N VAL A 216 37.48 -2.84 -30.03
CA VAL A 216 38.69 -3.67 -30.20
C VAL A 216 39.87 -2.74 -30.35
N ASN A 217 40.89 -2.88 -29.50
CA ASN A 217 42.06 -1.99 -29.48
C ASN A 217 41.68 -0.49 -29.42
N GLY A 218 40.62 -0.16 -28.69
CA GLY A 218 40.11 1.22 -28.55
C GLY A 218 39.28 1.74 -29.73
N THR A 219 39.10 0.96 -30.81
CA THR A 219 38.28 1.35 -31.95
C THR A 219 36.88 0.73 -31.87
N GLU A 220 35.83 1.50 -32.11
CA GLU A 220 34.44 1.01 -32.19
C GLU A 220 34.28 0.13 -33.44
N VAL A 221 33.94 -1.14 -33.26
CA VAL A 221 33.78 -2.12 -34.36
C VAL A 221 32.35 -2.60 -34.53
N TYR A 222 31.51 -2.40 -33.51
CA TYR A 222 30.09 -2.71 -33.54
C TYR A 222 29.34 -1.74 -32.66
N LYS A 223 28.19 -1.26 -33.17
CA LYS A 223 27.24 -0.46 -32.43
C LYS A 223 25.82 -0.81 -32.85
N ASN A 224 24.97 -1.10 -31.88
CA ASN A 224 23.55 -1.30 -32.09
C ASN A 224 22.77 -0.70 -30.93
N SER A 225 21.50 -0.40 -31.15
CA SER A 225 20.59 0.06 -30.11
C SER A 225 19.28 -0.69 -30.20
N LYS A 226 18.76 -1.12 -29.05
CA LYS A 226 17.40 -1.65 -28.90
C LYS A 226 16.60 -0.72 -28.01
N THR A 227 15.33 -0.56 -28.34
CA THR A 227 14.37 0.20 -27.53
C THR A 227 13.58 -0.77 -26.67
N SER A 228 13.37 -0.41 -25.40
CA SER A 228 12.51 -1.13 -24.46
C SER A 228 11.50 -0.19 -23.84
N THR A 229 10.44 -0.75 -23.27
CA THR A 229 9.40 0.02 -22.58
C THR A 229 9.34 -0.40 -21.12
N ILE A 230 9.47 0.57 -20.22
CA ILE A 230 9.16 0.38 -18.80
C ILE A 230 7.65 0.32 -18.66
N LEU A 231 7.14 -0.80 -18.15
CA LEU A 231 5.71 -1.00 -17.94
C LEU A 231 5.20 -0.24 -16.72
N GLU A 232 3.90 0.02 -16.73
CA GLU A 232 3.16 0.44 -15.56
C GLU A 232 3.16 -0.68 -14.50
N TYR A 233 3.54 -0.33 -13.28
CA TYR A 233 3.65 -1.24 -12.16
C TYR A 233 3.12 -0.56 -10.90
N LEU A 234 2.00 -1.08 -10.39
CA LEU A 234 1.36 -0.63 -9.16
C LEU A 234 1.15 -1.80 -8.20
N PRO A 235 2.14 -2.11 -7.34
CA PRO A 235 1.95 -3.05 -6.23
C PRO A 235 1.10 -2.42 -5.12
N LYS A 236 0.66 -3.26 -4.17
CA LYS A 236 -0.05 -2.76 -2.98
C LYS A 236 0.81 -1.79 -2.18
N PHE A 237 0.19 -0.79 -1.58
CA PHE A 237 0.90 0.19 -0.76
C PHE A 237 1.50 -0.49 0.46
N LYS A 238 2.74 -0.11 0.77
CA LYS A 238 3.43 -0.58 1.96
C LYS A 238 2.98 0.28 3.13
N VAL A 239 2.17 -0.30 4.01
CA VAL A 239 1.67 0.38 5.22
C VAL A 239 2.39 -0.16 6.44
N THR A 240 3.04 0.73 7.19
CA THR A 240 3.64 0.43 8.50
C THR A 240 2.89 1.15 9.60
N ASP A 241 2.81 0.55 10.79
CA ASP A 241 2.14 1.11 11.95
C ASP A 241 3.08 1.28 13.15
N SER A 242 2.88 2.37 13.89
CA SER A 242 3.54 2.65 15.16
C SER A 242 2.49 2.98 16.21
N VAL A 243 2.54 2.28 17.34
CA VAL A 243 1.55 2.42 18.42
C VAL A 243 2.21 2.99 19.67
N GLU A 244 1.80 4.21 20.02
CA GLU A 244 2.16 4.86 21.28
C GLU A 244 1.02 4.67 22.29
N ASN A 245 1.30 3.93 23.37
CA ASN A 245 0.36 3.74 24.47
C ASN A 245 0.72 4.64 25.66
N SER A 246 -0.28 5.34 26.16
CA SER A 246 -0.22 6.12 27.39
C SER A 246 -1.46 5.86 28.24
N LEU A 247 -1.42 6.24 29.51
CA LEU A 247 -2.52 6.02 30.43
C LEU A 247 -3.82 6.66 29.88
N PHE A 248 -4.80 5.80 29.54
CA PHE A 248 -6.08 6.12 28.90
C PHE A 248 -6.00 6.90 27.56
N LYS A 249 -4.87 6.83 26.87
CA LYS A 249 -4.68 7.43 25.54
C LYS A 249 -3.85 6.50 24.66
N THR A 250 -4.36 6.16 23.49
CA THR A 250 -3.64 5.40 22.47
C THR A 250 -3.52 6.27 21.22
N LYS A 251 -2.30 6.39 20.69
CA LYS A 251 -2.02 7.07 19.42
C LYS A 251 -1.42 6.03 18.48
N THR A 252 -2.05 5.83 17.33
CA THR A 252 -1.56 4.96 16.26
C THR A 252 -1.22 5.84 15.07
N ILE A 253 -0.01 5.70 14.55
CA ILE A 253 0.49 6.40 13.37
C ILE A 253 0.65 5.36 12.28
N PHE A 254 0.07 5.61 11.11
CA PHE A 254 0.24 4.76 9.93
C PHE A 254 0.99 5.53 8.86
N ASN A 255 2.02 4.92 8.30
CA ASN A 255 2.78 5.47 7.19
C ASN A 255 2.56 4.60 5.96
N ALA A 256 1.95 5.17 4.93
CA ALA A 256 1.66 4.49 3.67
C ALA A 256 2.62 5.00 2.59
N LEU A 257 3.31 4.08 1.91
CA LEU A 257 4.24 4.34 0.81
C LEU A 257 3.72 3.68 -0.46
N ASN A 258 3.75 4.41 -1.59
CA ASN A 258 3.54 3.85 -2.93
C ASN A 258 4.88 3.33 -3.50
N PRO A 259 5.10 2.00 -3.60
CA PRO A 259 6.33 1.45 -4.17
C PRO A 259 6.29 1.35 -5.71
N GLY A 260 5.16 1.69 -6.34
CA GLY A 260 4.99 1.62 -7.78
C GLY A 260 5.63 2.77 -8.54
N ASN A 261 5.57 2.70 -9.87
CA ASN A 261 6.03 3.75 -10.77
C ASN A 261 4.90 4.60 -11.37
N ILE A 262 3.65 4.32 -11.00
CA ILE A 262 2.50 5.13 -11.36
C ILE A 262 1.75 5.58 -10.12
N ARG A 263 0.96 6.64 -10.28
CA ARG A 263 0.03 7.10 -9.25
C ARG A 263 -1.00 6.02 -8.96
N GLY A 264 -1.14 5.68 -7.68
CA GLY A 264 -2.13 4.73 -7.20
C GLY A 264 -3.16 5.38 -6.28
N THR A 265 -4.33 4.75 -6.19
CA THR A 265 -5.29 5.04 -5.13
C THR A 265 -5.66 3.73 -4.44
N GLU A 266 -5.43 3.64 -3.14
CA GLU A 266 -5.79 2.49 -2.33
C GLU A 266 -6.67 2.88 -1.15
N THR A 267 -7.50 1.94 -0.71
CA THR A 267 -8.34 2.13 0.47
C THR A 267 -7.78 1.36 1.64
N HIS A 268 -7.57 2.06 2.76
CA HIS A 268 -7.15 1.45 4.01
C HIS A 268 -8.30 1.48 5.02
N LYS A 269 -8.62 0.30 5.60
CA LYS A 269 -9.74 0.11 6.54
C LYS A 269 -9.20 -0.26 7.92
N VAL A 270 -9.55 0.53 8.94
CA VAL A 270 -9.24 0.22 10.35
C VAL A 270 -10.53 0.01 11.14
N GLN A 271 -10.68 -1.16 11.76
CA GLN A 271 -11.88 -1.47 12.54
C GLN A 271 -11.96 -0.61 13.81
N ILE A 272 -13.15 -0.06 14.09
CA ILE A 272 -13.42 0.73 15.29
C ILE A 272 -14.72 0.29 16.00
N SER A 273 -14.74 0.42 17.33
CA SER A 273 -15.94 0.16 18.13
C SER A 273 -16.74 1.44 18.38
N LEU A 274 -18.03 1.29 18.68
CA LEU A 274 -18.95 2.42 18.90
C LEU A 274 -18.51 3.33 20.05
N LEU A 275 -18.00 2.75 21.14
CA LEU A 275 -17.45 3.50 22.27
C LEU A 275 -16.15 4.20 21.90
N ARG A 276 -15.21 3.52 21.22
CA ARG A 276 -13.93 4.13 20.82
C ARG A 276 -14.17 5.31 19.87
N GLN A 277 -15.08 5.16 18.91
CA GLN A 277 -15.41 6.18 17.92
C GLN A 277 -15.73 7.55 18.55
N LEU A 278 -16.42 7.59 19.70
CA LEU A 278 -16.77 8.83 20.39
C LEU A 278 -15.56 9.57 21.00
N PHE A 279 -14.44 8.86 21.20
CA PHE A 279 -13.23 9.38 21.82
C PHE A 279 -12.02 9.32 20.89
N THR A 280 -12.24 9.04 19.60
CA THR A 280 -11.18 8.92 18.60
C THR A 280 -11.18 10.12 17.68
N THR A 281 -10.06 10.82 17.62
CA THR A 281 -9.76 11.86 16.62
C THR A 281 -8.89 11.25 15.52
N GLN A 282 -9.15 11.62 14.26
CA GLN A 282 -8.37 11.17 13.11
C GLN A 282 -7.79 12.38 12.37
N VAL A 283 -6.56 12.26 11.90
CA VAL A 283 -5.91 13.27 11.04
C VAL A 283 -5.17 12.53 9.93
N PRO A 284 -5.56 12.68 8.65
CA PRO A 284 -6.76 13.34 8.14
C PRO A 284 -8.07 12.60 8.52
N GLU A 285 -9.20 13.26 8.30
CA GLU A 285 -10.53 12.71 8.59
C GLU A 285 -10.81 11.45 7.75
N ALA A 286 -11.36 10.42 8.41
CA ALA A 286 -11.71 9.16 7.77
C ALA A 286 -13.20 9.11 7.46
N SER A 287 -13.56 8.44 6.36
CA SER A 287 -14.95 8.06 6.09
C SER A 287 -15.38 6.89 6.97
N LEU A 288 -16.65 6.85 7.37
CA LEU A 288 -17.20 5.75 8.16
C LEU A 288 -17.88 4.72 7.26
N LEU A 289 -17.37 3.49 7.27
CA LEU A 289 -17.96 2.36 6.55
C LEU A 289 -18.51 1.33 7.53
N LYS A 290 -19.73 0.86 7.30
CA LYS A 290 -20.36 -0.22 8.08
C LYS A 290 -20.53 -1.45 7.18
N GLU A 291 -19.83 -2.52 7.50
CA GLU A 291 -19.77 -3.76 6.72
C GLU A 291 -19.82 -4.94 7.69
N ASP A 292 -20.66 -5.94 7.42
CA ASP A 292 -20.85 -7.13 8.27
C ASP A 292 -21.11 -6.85 9.76
N GLY A 293 -21.88 -5.79 10.04
CA GLY A 293 -22.20 -5.36 11.41
C GLY A 293 -21.03 -4.72 12.17
N LYS A 294 -19.83 -4.65 11.57
CA LYS A 294 -18.66 -3.95 12.10
C LYS A 294 -18.57 -2.54 11.51
N ARG A 295 -17.85 -1.65 12.20
CA ARG A 295 -17.57 -0.29 11.76
C ARG A 295 -16.08 -0.14 11.45
N TYR A 296 -15.78 0.55 10.37
CA TYR A 296 -14.44 0.81 9.89
C TYR A 296 -14.26 2.31 9.65
N LEU A 297 -13.07 2.80 9.98
CA LEU A 297 -12.54 4.05 9.48
C LEU A 297 -11.88 3.74 8.13
N LEU A 298 -12.27 4.48 7.10
CA LEU A 298 -11.86 4.29 5.72
C LEU A 298 -11.10 5.53 5.25
N TRP A 299 -9.84 5.34 4.84
CA TRP A 299 -9.07 6.35 4.13
C TRP A 299 -8.92 5.93 2.67
N GLU A 300 -9.18 6.86 1.77
CA GLU A 300 -8.84 6.74 0.35
C GLU A 300 -7.56 7.53 0.13
N ILE A 301 -6.47 6.80 -0.08
CA ILE A 301 -5.11 7.35 -0.11
C ILE A 301 -4.66 7.34 -1.57
N SER A 302 -4.40 8.53 -2.11
CA SER A 302 -3.84 8.69 -3.46
C SER A 302 -2.40 9.18 -3.33
N LEU A 303 -1.45 8.43 -3.89
CA LEU A 303 -0.02 8.69 -3.77
C LEU A 303 0.66 8.62 -5.13
N GLU A 304 1.54 9.58 -5.38
CA GLU A 304 2.48 9.56 -6.50
C GLU A 304 3.60 8.51 -6.26
N PRO A 305 4.37 8.11 -7.29
CA PRO A 305 5.45 7.14 -7.16
C PRO A 305 6.48 7.54 -6.10
N GLY A 306 6.72 6.68 -5.11
CA GLY A 306 7.66 6.94 -4.00
C GLY A 306 7.16 7.96 -2.97
N GLU A 307 5.92 8.44 -3.08
CA GLU A 307 5.34 9.35 -2.09
C GLU A 307 4.92 8.60 -0.83
N GLU A 308 5.10 9.25 0.32
CA GLU A 308 4.67 8.77 1.63
C GLU A 308 3.63 9.71 2.24
N THR A 309 2.60 9.15 2.86
CA THR A 309 1.64 9.91 3.66
C THR A 309 1.45 9.28 5.04
N GLU A 310 1.28 10.14 6.03
CA GLU A 310 1.03 9.73 7.40
C GLU A 310 -0.42 10.05 7.79
N TYR A 311 -1.08 9.09 8.43
CA TYR A 311 -2.38 9.32 9.06
C TYR A 311 -2.41 8.78 10.48
N ILE A 312 -3.02 9.57 11.36
CA ILE A 312 -2.91 9.41 12.81
C ILE A 312 -4.30 9.19 13.39
N ILE A 313 -4.42 8.14 14.21
CA ILE A 313 -5.61 7.84 14.99
C ILE A 313 -5.27 8.05 16.47
N VAL A 314 -5.96 8.98 17.13
CA VAL A 314 -5.77 9.26 18.56
C VAL A 314 -7.05 8.93 19.31
N THR A 315 -7.02 7.93 20.17
CA THR A 315 -8.13 7.60 21.08
C THR A 315 -7.82 8.10 22.48
N ASN A 316 -8.61 9.04 23.01
CA ASN A 316 -8.34 9.71 24.28
C ASN A 316 -9.55 9.66 25.24
N PHE A 317 -9.49 8.76 26.24
CA PHE A 317 -10.53 8.61 27.25
C PHE A 317 -10.35 9.52 28.48
N ARG A 318 -9.27 10.33 28.53
CA ARG A 318 -8.97 11.18 29.69
C ARG A 318 -10.08 12.18 30.03
N PRO A 319 -10.72 12.88 29.07
CA PRO A 319 -11.80 13.81 29.38
C PRO A 319 -13.01 13.11 30.02
N PHE A 320 -13.36 11.92 29.53
CA PHE A 320 -14.46 11.12 30.06
C PHE A 320 -14.17 10.65 31.49
N LEU A 321 -12.96 10.17 31.76
CA LEU A 321 -12.57 9.74 33.10
C LEU A 321 -12.50 10.91 34.08
N LEU A 322 -12.07 12.08 33.63
CA LEU A 322 -12.08 13.29 34.44
C LEU A 322 -13.52 13.72 34.78
N LEU A 323 -14.44 13.65 33.81
CA LEU A 323 -15.87 13.90 34.06
C LEU A 323 -16.46 12.90 35.07
N LEU A 324 -16.17 11.61 34.90
CA LEU A 324 -16.62 10.56 35.82
C LEU A 324 -16.10 10.82 37.25
N LEU A 325 -14.82 11.16 37.38
CA LEU A 325 -14.20 11.50 38.66
C LEU A 325 -14.90 12.69 39.33
N ILE A 326 -15.20 13.75 38.58
CA ILE A 326 -15.92 14.93 39.09
C ILE A 326 -17.31 14.53 39.60
N ILE A 327 -18.06 13.73 38.83
CA ILE A 327 -19.39 13.25 39.25
C ILE A 327 -19.29 12.43 40.53
N THR A 328 -18.33 11.50 40.62
CA THR A 328 -18.10 10.71 41.84
C THR A 328 -17.78 11.61 43.02
N LEU A 329 -16.92 12.63 42.86
CA LEU A 329 -16.61 13.58 43.92
C LEU A 329 -17.83 14.38 44.36
N ILE A 330 -18.67 14.84 43.44
CA ILE A 330 -19.92 15.55 43.75
C ILE A 330 -20.86 14.65 44.56
N VAL A 331 -21.02 13.38 44.16
CA VAL A 331 -21.87 12.41 44.87
C VAL A 331 -21.34 12.13 46.28
N VAL A 332 -20.03 11.87 46.42
CA VAL A 332 -19.39 11.66 47.73
C VAL A 332 -19.56 12.90 48.61
N PHE A 333 -19.33 14.10 48.06
CA PHE A 333 -19.48 15.35 48.79
C PHE A 333 -20.94 15.60 49.22
N TYR A 334 -21.91 15.27 48.35
CA TYR A 334 -23.33 15.31 48.70
C TYR A 334 -23.64 14.41 49.90
N PHE A 335 -23.14 13.17 49.92
CA PHE A 335 -23.35 12.26 51.07
C PHE A 335 -22.67 12.75 52.36
N ILE A 336 -21.49 13.36 52.27
CA ILE A 336 -20.78 13.93 53.43
C ILE A 336 -21.51 15.16 54.00
N LEU A 337 -22.06 16.02 53.12
CA LEU A 337 -22.70 17.26 53.53
C LEU A 337 -24.17 17.12 53.93
N ARG A 338 -24.89 16.12 53.38
CA ARG A 338 -26.33 15.91 53.63
C ARG A 338 -26.64 15.94 55.12
N ASN A 339 -27.70 16.66 55.50
CA ASN A 339 -28.13 16.72 56.89
C ASN A 339 -28.70 15.37 57.34
N PRO A 340 -28.21 14.79 58.45
CA PRO A 340 -28.64 13.47 58.90
C PRO A 340 -30.06 13.45 59.48
N LEU A 341 -30.61 14.61 59.85
CA LEU A 341 -31.94 14.75 60.44
C LEU A 341 -32.95 15.29 59.43
N VAL A 342 -34.01 14.53 59.18
CA VAL A 342 -35.16 14.93 58.35
C VAL A 342 -36.37 15.11 59.27
N ILE A 343 -37.05 16.25 59.16
CA ILE A 343 -38.27 16.56 59.94
C ILE A 343 -39.42 16.83 58.98
N LYS A 344 -40.51 16.08 59.13
CA LYS A 344 -41.75 16.27 58.38
C LYS A 344 -42.88 16.60 59.36
N LYS A 345 -43.62 17.68 59.08
CA LYS A 345 -44.78 18.11 59.87
C LYS A 345 -46.04 17.84 59.07
N THR A 346 -46.98 17.12 59.66
CA THR A 346 -48.32 16.89 59.12
C THR A 346 -49.37 17.21 60.18
N ALA A 347 -50.60 17.48 59.77
CA ALA A 347 -51.68 17.77 60.70
C ALA A 347 -53.01 17.25 60.14
N LYS A 348 -53.87 16.75 61.03
CA LYS A 348 -55.19 16.19 60.72
C LYS A 348 -56.23 16.77 61.65
N VAL A 349 -57.38 17.16 61.11
CA VAL A 349 -58.52 17.63 61.93
C VAL A 349 -59.14 16.43 62.64
N ILE A 350 -59.38 16.58 63.95
CA ILE A 350 -60.01 15.53 64.76
C ILE A 350 -61.47 15.87 65.04
N GLN A 351 -61.79 17.15 65.29
CA GLN A 351 -63.11 17.57 65.73
C GLN A 351 -63.54 18.87 65.07
N TYR A 352 -64.79 18.89 64.61
CA TYR A 352 -65.51 20.06 64.12
C TYR A 352 -66.60 20.44 65.13
N GLU A 353 -66.79 21.72 65.37
CA GLU A 353 -67.89 22.25 66.18
C GLU A 353 -68.57 23.38 65.39
N GLU A 354 -69.88 23.23 65.14
CA GLU A 354 -70.72 24.20 64.39
C GLU A 354 -70.11 24.63 63.04
N GLY A 355 -69.55 23.68 62.27
CA GLY A 355 -68.97 23.93 60.95
C GLY A 355 -67.58 24.58 60.95
N GLY A 356 -67.00 24.84 62.12
CA GLY A 356 -65.62 25.31 62.29
C GLY A 356 -64.70 24.25 62.90
N ILE A 357 -63.39 24.40 62.69
CA ILE A 357 -62.40 23.53 63.32
C ILE A 357 -62.31 23.88 64.80
N SER A 358 -62.39 22.87 65.65
CA SER A 358 -62.18 23.01 67.10
C SER A 358 -60.89 22.32 67.54
N MET A 359 -60.49 21.19 66.94
CA MET A 359 -59.31 20.44 67.35
C MET A 359 -58.48 19.85 66.20
N LEU A 360 -57.16 20.01 66.27
CA LEU A 360 -56.19 19.51 65.30
C LEU A 360 -55.17 18.57 65.97
N LYS A 361 -54.89 17.43 65.35
CA LYS A 361 -53.72 16.59 65.67
C LYS A 361 -52.56 17.03 64.79
N VAL A 362 -51.46 17.48 65.39
CA VAL A 362 -50.20 17.69 64.68
C VAL A 362 -49.31 16.48 64.91
N MET A 363 -48.70 15.97 63.84
CA MET A 363 -47.73 14.90 63.86
C MET A 363 -46.41 15.41 63.27
N ILE A 364 -45.33 15.23 64.02
CA ILE A 364 -43.98 15.56 63.62
C ILE A 364 -43.23 14.23 63.50
N ILE A 365 -42.89 13.86 62.27
CA ILE A 365 -42.07 12.69 61.98
C ILE A 365 -40.63 13.16 61.90
N ILE A 366 -39.79 12.58 62.74
CA ILE A 366 -38.37 12.86 62.82
C ILE A 366 -37.63 11.60 62.45
N LYS A 367 -36.74 11.70 61.47
CA LYS A 367 -35.98 10.56 60.96
C LYS A 367 -34.50 10.88 60.92
N ASN A 368 -33.69 10.03 61.55
CA ASN A 368 -32.26 10.01 61.31
C ASN A 368 -32.04 9.16 60.07
N ILE A 369 -31.55 9.77 58.99
CA ILE A 369 -31.27 9.07 57.75
C ILE A 369 -29.80 8.63 57.63
N SER A 370 -28.99 8.92 58.66
CA SER A 370 -27.61 8.48 58.74
C SER A 370 -27.48 7.27 59.66
N GLU A 371 -26.44 6.47 59.45
CA GLU A 371 -26.06 5.35 60.31
C GLU A 371 -25.56 5.80 61.69
N LYS A 372 -25.10 7.05 61.80
CA LYS A 372 -24.50 7.57 63.02
C LYS A 372 -25.57 8.11 63.97
N LYS A 373 -25.36 7.87 65.27
CA LYS A 373 -26.21 8.45 66.33
C LYS A 373 -26.14 9.97 66.33
N ILE A 374 -27.27 10.59 66.64
CA ILE A 374 -27.43 12.03 66.86
C ILE A 374 -27.58 12.28 68.35
N ASN A 375 -26.80 13.23 68.88
CA ASN A 375 -26.78 13.54 70.30
C ASN A 375 -27.45 14.89 70.58
N LYS A 376 -28.07 15.03 71.74
CA LYS A 376 -28.69 16.28 72.23
C LYS A 376 -29.65 16.88 71.21
N LEU A 377 -30.58 16.07 70.71
CA LEU A 377 -31.60 16.48 69.76
C LEU A 377 -32.69 17.29 70.46
N SER A 378 -32.82 18.56 70.09
CA SER A 378 -33.87 19.46 70.56
C SER A 378 -34.81 19.79 69.40
N ILE A 379 -36.07 19.41 69.53
CA ILE A 379 -37.12 19.69 68.56
C ILE A 379 -37.99 20.80 69.12
N LYS A 380 -38.16 21.89 68.36
CA LYS A 380 -38.99 23.02 68.71
C LYS A 380 -40.10 23.20 67.69
N ASP A 381 -41.33 23.19 68.15
CA ASP A 381 -42.51 23.56 67.37
C ASP A 381 -43.26 24.74 68.02
N SER A 382 -44.05 25.44 67.22
CA SER A 382 -44.83 26.62 67.64
C SER A 382 -46.31 26.39 67.37
N VAL A 383 -47.10 26.45 68.44
CA VAL A 383 -48.56 26.55 68.40
C VAL A 383 -48.92 28.03 68.24
N PRO A 384 -49.67 28.41 67.19
CA PRO A 384 -50.10 29.80 67.00
C PRO A 384 -50.95 30.31 68.18
N HIS A 385 -50.97 31.63 68.41
CA HIS A 385 -51.74 32.24 69.50
C HIS A 385 -53.26 31.96 69.41
N LEU A 386 -53.78 31.67 68.22
CA LEU A 386 -55.19 31.30 68.01
C LEU A 386 -55.56 29.91 68.53
N ALA A 387 -54.59 29.13 69.02
CA ALA A 387 -54.80 27.79 69.53
C ALA A 387 -54.03 27.53 70.82
N GLU A 388 -54.61 26.70 71.67
CA GLU A 388 -54.01 26.21 72.90
C GLU A 388 -53.53 24.76 72.73
N TYR A 389 -52.36 24.46 73.28
CA TYR A 389 -51.86 23.09 73.37
C TYR A 389 -52.72 22.28 74.35
N VAL A 390 -53.23 21.14 73.89
CA VAL A 390 -53.97 20.20 74.72
C VAL A 390 -53.02 19.06 75.09
N ARG A 391 -52.78 18.90 76.39
CA ARG A 391 -51.97 17.79 76.91
C ARG A 391 -52.75 16.49 76.71
N GLU A 392 -52.11 15.53 76.05
CA GLU A 392 -52.58 14.15 76.00
C GLU A 392 -51.56 13.26 76.69
N ASP A 393 -52.04 12.45 77.64
CA ASP A 393 -51.26 11.38 78.26
C ASP A 393 -51.66 10.05 77.60
N HIS A 394 -51.39 9.89 76.29
CA HIS A 394 -51.59 8.61 75.59
C HIS A 394 -50.33 7.76 75.57
N LEU A 395 -50.49 6.44 75.73
CA LEU A 395 -49.40 5.48 75.54
C LEU A 395 -48.80 5.65 74.11
N GLY A 396 -47.53 6.02 74.04
CA GLY A 396 -46.75 6.04 72.80
C GLY A 396 -46.40 7.41 72.21
N SER A 397 -46.73 8.54 72.83
CA SER A 397 -46.29 9.87 72.37
C SER A 397 -45.43 10.60 73.40
N LEU A 398 -44.31 11.15 72.96
CA LEU A 398 -43.39 11.92 73.80
C LEU A 398 -44.03 13.26 74.19
N ALA A 399 -44.25 13.46 75.49
CA ALA A 399 -44.66 14.76 76.03
C ALA A 399 -43.54 15.80 75.86
N PRO A 400 -43.87 17.09 75.65
CA PRO A 400 -42.86 18.14 75.56
C PRO A 400 -42.12 18.29 76.90
N ALA A 401 -40.79 18.37 76.84
CA ALA A 401 -39.95 18.60 78.01
C ALA A 401 -40.12 20.02 78.57
N LYS A 402 -40.38 21.01 77.69
CA LYS A 402 -40.61 22.41 78.07
C LYS A 402 -41.75 23.00 77.24
N ILE A 403 -42.66 23.72 77.91
CA ILE A 403 -43.76 24.47 77.30
C ILE A 403 -43.54 25.95 77.65
N ILE A 404 -43.26 26.79 76.66
CA ILE A 404 -42.99 28.22 76.85
C ILE A 404 -44.13 29.01 76.22
N ARG A 405 -44.95 29.66 77.06
CA ARG A 405 -46.06 30.52 76.61
C ARG A 405 -45.53 31.94 76.39
N ASN A 406 -45.82 32.51 75.22
CA ASN A 406 -45.48 33.90 74.90
C ASN A 406 -46.71 34.60 74.33
N ASP A 407 -47.08 35.74 74.93
CA ASP A 407 -48.32 36.46 74.61
C ASP A 407 -48.39 36.89 73.13
N LYS A 408 -47.24 37.20 72.51
CA LYS A 408 -47.17 37.66 71.11
C LYS A 408 -46.86 36.55 70.11
N LYS A 409 -46.13 35.50 70.51
CA LYS A 409 -45.60 34.46 69.59
C LYS A 409 -46.30 33.10 69.71
N GLY A 410 -47.29 32.97 70.58
CA GLY A 410 -47.98 31.70 70.85
C GLY A 410 -47.20 30.79 71.80
N THR A 411 -47.55 29.50 71.81
CA THR A 411 -46.93 28.51 72.71
C THR A 411 -45.82 27.75 71.96
N SER A 412 -44.59 27.78 72.48
CA SER A 412 -43.49 26.96 71.98
C SER A 412 -43.42 25.64 72.74
N LEU A 413 -43.46 24.53 71.99
CA LEU A 413 -43.29 23.17 72.50
C LEU A 413 -41.86 22.71 72.20
N VAL A 414 -41.14 22.25 73.22
CA VAL A 414 -39.77 21.77 73.08
C VAL A 414 -39.67 20.34 73.58
N TRP A 415 -39.17 19.45 72.73
CA TRP A 415 -38.80 18.08 73.07
C TRP A 415 -37.28 17.95 73.08
N GLU A 416 -36.74 17.32 74.11
CA GLU A 416 -35.30 17.08 74.27
C GLU A 416 -35.08 15.57 74.30
N LEU A 417 -34.23 15.08 73.39
CA LEU A 417 -33.83 13.68 73.28
C LEU A 417 -32.30 13.62 73.44
N GLU A 418 -31.82 12.83 74.39
CA GLU A 418 -30.38 12.70 74.65
C GLU A 418 -29.66 12.02 73.50
N GLU A 419 -30.21 10.88 73.05
CA GLU A 419 -29.70 10.09 71.94
C GLU A 419 -30.82 9.74 70.96
N PHE A 420 -30.47 9.74 69.68
CA PHE A 420 -31.34 9.35 68.57
C PHE A 420 -30.52 8.50 67.60
N ASP A 421 -30.83 7.20 67.56
CA ASP A 421 -30.00 6.19 66.94
C ASP A 421 -29.95 6.32 65.41
N GLY A 422 -28.95 5.66 64.81
CA GLY A 422 -28.83 5.57 63.36
C GLY A 422 -30.06 4.93 62.74
N PHE A 423 -30.55 5.51 61.64
CA PHE A 423 -31.77 5.06 60.94
C PHE A 423 -33.05 5.05 61.78
N GLU A 424 -33.03 5.64 62.98
CA GLU A 424 -34.19 5.70 63.86
C GLU A 424 -35.26 6.68 63.33
N GLU A 425 -36.53 6.31 63.50
CA GLU A 425 -37.68 7.14 63.18
C GLU A 425 -38.58 7.26 64.40
N ARG A 426 -38.92 8.51 64.79
CA ARG A 426 -39.84 8.80 65.89
C ARG A 426 -40.95 9.72 65.41
N ILE A 427 -42.14 9.47 65.95
CA ILE A 427 -43.33 10.28 65.68
C ILE A 427 -43.70 10.99 66.97
N ILE A 428 -43.72 12.32 66.95
CA ILE A 428 -44.21 13.15 68.04
C ILE A 428 -45.59 13.64 67.63
N SER A 429 -46.59 13.43 68.48
CA SER A 429 -47.93 13.91 68.21
C SER A 429 -48.45 14.77 69.35
N TYR A 430 -49.18 15.83 69.02
CA TYR A 430 -49.89 16.64 69.99
C TYR A 430 -51.20 17.16 69.42
N LYS A 431 -52.14 17.49 70.30
CA LYS A 431 -53.38 18.14 69.92
C LYS A 431 -53.32 19.63 70.25
N MET A 432 -53.92 20.44 69.41
CA MET A 432 -54.18 21.84 69.70
C MET A 432 -55.67 22.11 69.53
N LYS A 433 -56.25 22.87 70.46
CA LYS A 433 -57.63 23.33 70.41
C LYS A 433 -57.64 24.81 70.01
N THR A 434 -58.40 25.18 69.00
CA THR A 434 -58.50 26.57 68.56
C THR A 434 -59.45 27.35 69.47
N HIS A 435 -59.10 28.59 69.84
CA HIS A 435 -59.98 29.46 70.64
C HIS A 435 -61.20 29.95 69.85
N LEU A 436 -61.02 30.10 68.53
CA LEU A 436 -62.05 30.56 67.60
C LEU A 436 -62.32 29.47 66.56
N LYS A 437 -63.55 29.42 66.07
CA LYS A 437 -63.97 28.54 64.96
C LYS A 437 -63.32 29.04 63.68
N VAL A 438 -62.26 28.36 63.23
CA VAL A 438 -61.50 28.79 62.04
C VAL A 438 -62.19 28.29 60.77
N LEU A 439 -62.74 29.20 59.97
CA LEU A 439 -63.32 28.94 58.65
C LEU A 439 -62.30 29.35 57.58
N GLY A 440 -61.70 28.38 56.86
CA GLY A 440 -60.90 28.63 55.65
C GLY A 440 -59.45 28.08 55.63
N GLY A 441 -58.81 27.88 56.78
CA GLY A 441 -57.45 27.34 56.80
C GLY A 441 -56.65 27.70 58.04
N ILE A 442 -55.61 26.93 58.35
CA ILE A 442 -54.62 27.29 59.38
C ILE A 442 -53.21 27.05 58.83
N SER A 443 -52.34 28.03 59.01
CA SER A 443 -50.91 27.92 58.70
C SER A 443 -50.13 27.65 59.98
N LEU A 444 -49.36 26.58 59.99
CA LEU A 444 -48.47 26.19 61.07
C LEU A 444 -47.02 26.46 60.69
N ASN A 445 -46.26 27.03 61.62
CA ASN A 445 -44.83 27.32 61.44
C ASN A 445 -44.02 26.04 61.24
N SER A 446 -42.83 26.19 60.63
CA SER A 446 -41.85 25.12 60.49
C SER A 446 -41.35 24.63 61.84
N VAL A 447 -41.23 23.31 62.00
CA VAL A 447 -40.54 22.70 63.14
C VAL A 447 -39.04 22.90 62.96
N THR A 448 -38.35 23.28 64.02
CA THR A 448 -36.89 23.42 64.03
C THR A 448 -36.26 22.32 64.88
N GLY A 449 -35.32 21.55 64.32
CA GLY A 449 -34.53 20.58 65.06
C GLY A 449 -33.08 21.04 65.17
N ARG A 450 -32.57 21.15 66.39
CA ARG A 450 -31.17 21.43 66.69
C ARG A 450 -30.53 20.21 67.31
N PHE A 451 -29.34 19.84 66.85
CA PHE A 451 -28.69 18.62 67.34
C PHE A 451 -27.17 18.70 67.21
N LYS A 452 -26.49 17.80 67.92
CA LYS A 452 -25.06 17.54 67.74
C LYS A 452 -24.87 16.26 66.95
N THR A 453 -24.05 16.32 65.90
CA THR A 453 -23.61 15.11 65.22
C THR A 453 -22.71 14.27 66.13
N SER A 454 -22.49 13.00 65.79
CA SER A 454 -21.50 12.14 66.45
C SER A 454 -20.12 12.78 66.60
N ASN A 455 -19.76 13.68 65.68
CA ASN A 455 -18.49 14.40 65.67
C ASN A 455 -18.51 15.69 66.50
N GLY A 456 -19.55 15.91 67.33
CA GLY A 456 -19.70 17.07 68.21
C GLY A 456 -20.14 18.38 67.54
N LYS A 457 -20.33 18.42 66.21
CA LYS A 457 -20.72 19.63 65.47
C LYS A 457 -22.21 19.93 65.66
N ASN A 458 -22.54 21.18 65.97
CA ASN A 458 -23.94 21.64 66.03
C ASN A 458 -24.51 21.80 64.62
N ARG A 459 -25.71 21.27 64.37
CA ARG A 459 -26.47 21.47 63.13
C ARG A 459 -27.93 21.82 63.44
N GLU A 460 -28.57 22.51 62.50
CA GLU A 460 -29.99 22.86 62.54
C GLU A 460 -30.66 22.37 61.26
N THR A 461 -31.86 21.78 61.38
CA THR A 461 -32.73 21.38 60.27
C THR A 461 -34.12 21.94 60.50
N LYS A 462 -34.85 22.26 59.43
CA LYS A 462 -36.23 22.78 59.52
C LYS A 462 -37.16 21.96 58.65
N SER A 463 -38.40 21.76 59.12
CA SER A 463 -39.47 21.25 58.26
C SER A 463 -39.95 22.36 57.33
N ALA A 464 -40.65 21.99 56.25
CA ALA A 464 -41.50 22.95 55.54
C ALA A 464 -42.61 23.48 56.48
N PRO A 465 -43.06 24.74 56.32
CA PRO A 465 -44.27 25.22 56.96
C PRO A 465 -45.49 24.46 56.41
N LEU A 466 -46.50 24.23 57.25
CA LEU A 466 -47.69 23.47 56.87
C LEU A 466 -48.88 24.41 56.74
N ARG A 467 -49.49 24.47 55.56
CA ARG A 467 -50.75 25.17 55.34
C ARG A 467 -51.86 24.15 55.15
N LEU A 468 -52.84 24.17 56.04
CA LEU A 468 -54.06 23.39 55.87
C LEU A 468 -55.10 24.32 55.24
N VAL A 469 -55.62 23.92 54.07
CA VAL A 469 -56.73 24.58 53.40
C VAL A 469 -57.93 23.66 53.53
N PHE A 470 -59.07 24.18 53.97
CA PHE A 470 -60.28 23.39 54.19
C PHE A 470 -61.31 23.77 53.14
N SER A 471 -61.70 22.80 52.30
CA SER A 471 -62.77 22.95 51.33
C SER A 471 -64.07 22.39 51.91
N LYS A 472 -65.20 23.06 51.64
CA LYS A 472 -66.53 22.83 52.22
C LYS A 472 -67.20 21.49 51.81
N ASN A 473 -66.51 20.63 51.05
CA ASN A 473 -67.10 19.46 50.36
C ASN A 473 -66.64 18.09 50.90
N GLN A 474 -66.30 17.97 52.19
CA GLN A 474 -66.17 16.67 52.86
C GLN A 474 -67.06 16.63 54.09
N GLN A 475 -68.36 16.49 53.85
CA GLN A 475 -69.31 15.91 54.80
C GLN A 475 -69.69 14.53 54.29
#